data_AF-A0ABD1EQL2-F1
#
_entry.id   AF-A0ABD1EQL2-F1
#
_cell.length_a   1.000
_cell.length_b   1.000
_cell.length_c   1.000
_cell.angle_alpha   90.00
_cell.angle_beta   90.00
_cell.angle_gamma   90.00
#
_symmetry.space_group_name_H-M   'P 1'
#
loop_
_entity.id
_entity.type
_entity.pdbx_description
1 polymer ?
#
loop_
_entity_poly.entity_id
_entity_poly.type
_entity_poly.pdbx_seq_one_letter_code
_entity_poly.pdbx_strand_id
1 'polypeptide(L)'
;MENFNLTFELLVNEPNEEFVRKVQNVISQVSEWDLDVVDLKVFSVILPAMQFRFEKVFKDYHLALETSRDKLGNTDLKENLKLIFASIESAQELLHYVYSKSPVQLRKIKAIIHYIPQLVRLTVEHTFNDLNKNNNTFNEELSMIKEVTKHLYASLLYLLENSLEANGGEDATLLAEALLVICQMPEMDASSLVSSWKCFVNVVSKQSSILENQLKLSLIYECLIDNICWILQISLQSDPIVVERQMKCSVFLIKILYKLFTEIFPGSLKSYGLKLLIFYTKILTMSSIKSIATMNQELLSLLDGILRRLLQGQHALLFKNHIKNISIQLKERQLYEKYLIGFLTLMNKIMQIVNELYSDWSELVPNLIEDSFNAMSKCENQFLYEELIVNLAAAILLQDINCQSPNLLLKFLLNAQSPFISLTALDLYTLVLLNVTPEESLTILLNLLYGIDELEIGFFTNRSEVVFLKLLLQRGYKVLPKTLQQSVVKLFPVEKYPKIWKLLSLKRTQEVLEKCVEIATENIDGRSLTEEVIVNIAESLHLLGTSEGHLVNTQIEEFLRKFWSIEFKEDILENNIFEYFVSRILPLSAVYLDKSLVKDRSEIL
;
A
#
# COMPACT_ATOMS: atom_id res chain seq x y z
N MET A 1 33.21 44.60 38.71
CA MET A 1 33.23 43.21 38.19
C MET A 1 34.15 42.40 39.09
N GLU A 2 33.64 41.92 40.22
CA GLU A 2 34.43 41.14 41.18
C GLU A 2 34.21 39.64 40.94
N ASN A 3 35.30 38.88 41.04
CA ASN A 3 35.46 37.42 40.98
C ASN A 3 34.19 36.56 40.97
N PHE A 4 33.61 36.34 39.79
CA PHE A 4 32.64 35.27 39.58
C PHE A 4 33.42 33.95 39.32
N ASN A 5 33.88 33.30 40.39
CA ASN A 5 34.67 32.07 40.31
C ASN A 5 33.75 30.84 40.33
N LEU A 6 32.91 30.71 39.31
CA LEU A 6 32.00 29.58 39.13
C LEU A 6 32.68 28.55 38.20
N THR A 7 32.95 27.35 38.68
CA THR A 7 33.48 26.25 37.85
C THR A 7 32.59 25.02 37.96
N PHE A 8 32.61 24.20 36.91
CA PHE A 8 31.86 22.94 36.87
C PHE A 8 32.22 22.03 38.05
N GLU A 9 33.51 21.86 38.32
CA GLU A 9 34.05 21.05 39.42
C GLU A 9 33.57 21.50 40.79
N LEU A 10 33.43 22.82 41.00
CA LEU A 10 32.90 23.35 42.25
C LEU A 10 31.42 22.99 42.41
N LEU A 11 30.61 23.06 41.36
CA LEU A 11 29.17 22.78 41.44
C LEU A 11 28.82 21.29 41.58
N VAL A 12 29.54 20.39 40.91
CA VAL A 12 29.22 18.95 40.92
C VAL A 12 29.58 18.22 42.22
N ASN A 13 30.35 18.86 43.10
CA ASN A 13 30.75 18.30 44.39
C ASN A 13 29.91 18.81 45.58
N GLU A 14 29.03 19.78 45.37
CA GLU A 14 28.17 20.33 46.43
C GLU A 14 27.09 19.34 46.92
N PRO A 15 26.58 19.49 48.16
CA PRO A 15 25.31 18.88 48.56
C PRO A 15 24.14 19.37 47.68
N ASN A 16 23.09 18.56 47.55
CA ASN A 16 21.95 18.83 46.66
C ASN A 16 21.26 20.19 46.94
N GLU A 17 20.97 20.50 48.21
CA GLU A 17 20.35 21.78 48.59
C GLU A 17 21.26 22.99 48.30
N GLU A 18 22.56 22.84 48.57
CA GLU A 18 23.53 23.92 48.36
C GLU A 18 23.77 24.17 46.86
N PHE A 19 23.71 23.13 46.04
CA PHE A 19 23.75 23.23 44.59
C PHE A 19 22.60 24.10 44.06
N VAL A 20 21.34 23.78 44.42
CA VAL A 20 20.16 24.54 43.97
C VAL A 20 20.24 26.00 44.41
N ARG A 21 20.60 26.24 45.68
CA ARG A 21 20.74 27.59 46.23
C ARG A 21 21.80 28.40 45.48
N LYS A 22 22.95 27.80 45.18
CA LYS A 22 24.03 28.43 44.41
C LYS A 22 23.58 28.75 42.99
N VAL A 23 22.89 27.84 42.32
CA VAL A 23 22.31 28.07 41.00
C VAL A 23 21.34 29.26 41.02
N GLN A 24 20.34 29.25 41.89
CA GLN A 24 19.33 30.32 41.98
C GLN A 24 19.96 31.68 42.29
N ASN A 25 20.92 31.72 43.21
CA ASN A 25 21.67 32.94 43.52
C ASN A 25 22.43 33.46 42.31
N VAL A 26 23.12 32.59 41.56
CA VAL A 26 23.81 32.98 40.33
C VAL A 26 22.84 33.54 39.29
N ILE A 27 21.68 32.89 39.09
CA ILE A 27 20.65 33.35 38.15
C ILE A 27 20.16 34.76 38.51
N SER A 28 19.92 35.03 39.80
CA SER A 28 19.48 36.36 40.24
C SER A 28 20.50 37.48 39.99
N GLN A 29 21.80 37.14 39.99
CA GLN A 29 22.91 38.09 39.89
C GLN A 29 23.29 38.46 38.45
N VAL A 30 22.84 37.69 37.45
CA VAL A 30 23.21 37.87 36.04
C VAL A 30 22.17 38.66 35.23
N SER A 31 21.12 39.17 35.89
CA SER A 31 19.99 39.87 35.26
C SER A 31 20.38 41.12 34.44
N GLU A 32 21.48 41.78 34.79
CA GLU A 32 21.98 42.98 34.09
C GLU A 32 23.07 42.69 33.04
N TRP A 33 23.53 41.44 32.92
CA TRP A 33 24.64 41.11 32.03
C TRP A 33 24.19 40.95 30.57
N ASP A 34 25.13 41.05 29.64
CA ASP A 34 24.87 40.74 28.23
C ASP A 34 24.73 39.23 28.03
N LEU A 35 23.76 38.83 27.20
CA LEU A 35 23.33 37.44 27.07
C LEU A 35 24.44 36.49 26.59
N ASP A 36 25.30 36.95 25.69
CA ASP A 36 26.46 36.19 25.20
C ASP A 36 27.52 35.97 26.28
N VAL A 37 27.73 36.96 27.16
CA VAL A 37 28.61 36.83 28.32
C VAL A 37 28.03 35.85 29.34
N VAL A 38 26.72 35.92 29.58
CA VAL A 38 26.02 34.99 30.49
C VAL A 38 26.05 33.58 29.95
N ASP A 39 25.79 33.37 28.66
CA ASP A 39 25.84 32.03 28.05
C ASP A 39 27.24 31.42 28.19
N LEU A 40 28.28 32.21 27.87
CA LEU A 40 29.67 31.75 27.90
C LEU A 40 30.23 31.51 29.30
N LYS A 41 29.87 32.31 30.30
CA LYS A 41 30.47 32.24 31.65
C LYS A 41 29.60 31.53 32.68
N VAL A 42 28.29 31.45 32.46
CA VAL A 42 27.33 30.99 33.45
C VAL A 42 26.56 29.78 32.93
N PHE A 43 25.88 29.89 31.79
CA PHE A 43 25.07 28.78 31.28
C PHE A 43 25.92 27.59 30.83
N SER A 44 27.08 27.85 30.22
CA SER A 44 28.09 26.85 29.85
C SER A 44 28.65 26.05 31.03
N VAL A 45 28.43 26.52 32.27
CA VAL A 45 28.88 25.86 33.50
C VAL A 45 27.71 25.22 34.24
N ILE A 46 26.62 25.96 34.42
CA ILE A 46 25.45 25.54 35.21
C ILE A 46 24.69 24.41 34.51
N LEU A 47 24.36 24.56 33.22
CA LEU A 47 23.54 23.59 32.52
C LEU A 47 24.20 22.20 32.40
N PRO A 48 25.50 22.08 32.05
CA PRO A 48 26.15 20.78 32.11
C PRO A 48 26.25 20.22 33.53
N ALA A 49 26.43 21.06 34.57
CA ALA A 49 26.42 20.59 35.96
C ALA A 49 25.04 20.06 36.37
N MET A 50 23.95 20.72 35.95
CA MET A 50 22.58 20.22 36.10
C MET A 50 22.41 18.88 35.40
N GLN A 51 22.84 18.76 34.15
CA GLN A 51 22.73 17.50 33.40
C GLN A 51 23.44 16.35 34.11
N PHE A 52 24.70 16.58 34.54
CA PHE A 52 25.47 15.58 35.28
C PHE A 52 24.76 15.14 36.56
N ARG A 53 24.15 16.08 37.29
CA ARG A 53 23.36 15.77 38.49
C ARG A 53 22.12 14.95 38.16
N PHE A 54 21.41 15.26 37.09
CA PHE A 54 20.22 14.52 36.67
C PHE A 54 20.57 13.06 36.39
N GLU A 55 21.60 12.84 35.58
CA GLU A 55 22.07 11.50 35.23
C GLU A 55 22.47 10.70 36.47
N LYS A 56 23.19 11.33 37.41
CA LYS A 56 23.57 10.69 38.68
C LYS A 56 22.36 10.34 39.53
N VAL A 57 21.44 11.28 39.71
CA VAL A 57 20.23 11.10 40.53
C VAL A 57 19.36 9.97 39.96
N PHE A 58 19.12 9.96 38.65
CA PHE A 58 18.33 8.90 38.04
C PHE A 58 19.04 7.54 38.13
N LYS A 59 20.36 7.49 37.96
CA LYS A 59 21.12 6.24 38.15
C LYS A 59 20.99 5.70 39.58
N ASP A 60 21.14 6.56 40.58
CA ASP A 60 20.99 6.20 41.98
C ASP A 60 19.53 5.77 42.29
N TYR A 61 18.56 6.41 41.64
CA TYR A 61 17.13 6.06 41.72
C TYR A 61 16.83 4.66 41.20
N HIS A 62 17.33 4.32 40.01
CA HIS A 62 17.17 2.99 39.40
C HIS A 62 17.82 1.89 40.26
N LEU A 63 19.04 2.12 40.76
CA LEU A 63 19.73 1.18 41.66
C LEU A 63 18.95 0.95 42.97
N ALA A 64 18.37 2.00 43.54
CA ALA A 64 17.61 1.90 44.78
C ALA A 64 16.29 1.13 44.60
N LEU A 65 15.61 1.29 43.46
CA LEU A 65 14.41 0.51 43.11
C LEU A 65 14.68 -1.00 43.02
N GLU A 66 15.84 -1.39 42.48
CA GLU A 66 16.22 -2.80 42.35
C GLU A 66 16.63 -3.44 43.68
N THR A 67 17.15 -2.63 44.62
CA THR A 67 17.86 -3.14 45.81
C THR A 67 17.12 -2.94 47.13
N SER A 68 16.13 -2.04 47.23
CA SER A 68 15.58 -1.64 48.53
C SER A 68 14.06 -1.83 48.66
N ARG A 69 13.64 -2.46 49.78
CA ARG A 69 12.26 -2.44 50.32
C ARG A 69 12.14 -1.50 51.54
N ASP A 70 13.15 -0.67 51.78
CA ASP A 70 13.36 0.03 53.04
C ASP A 70 12.87 1.48 53.04
N LYS A 71 12.32 1.93 54.17
CA LYS A 71 11.74 3.29 54.32
C LYS A 71 12.76 4.42 54.25
N LEU A 72 14.02 4.17 54.65
CA LEU A 72 15.10 5.17 54.62
C LEU A 72 15.50 5.54 53.19
N GLY A 73 15.66 4.54 52.30
CA GLY A 73 15.94 4.76 50.89
C GLY A 73 14.85 5.59 50.19
N ASN A 74 13.58 5.47 50.60
CA ASN A 74 12.50 6.28 50.06
C ASN A 74 12.62 7.78 50.38
N THR A 75 13.28 8.15 51.49
CA THR A 75 13.49 9.55 51.89
C THR A 75 14.54 10.21 51.01
N ASP A 76 15.68 9.55 50.82
CA ASP A 76 16.79 10.01 49.98
C ASP A 76 16.35 10.13 48.51
N LEU A 77 15.52 9.18 48.04
CA LEU A 77 14.93 9.23 46.70
C LEU A 77 13.98 10.41 46.53
N LYS A 78 13.18 10.72 47.54
CA LYS A 78 12.27 11.88 47.51
C LYS A 78 13.04 13.20 47.50
N GLU A 79 14.14 13.32 48.23
CA GLU A 79 15.03 14.49 48.17
C GLU A 79 15.69 14.64 46.80
N ASN A 80 16.11 13.53 46.21
CA ASN A 80 16.65 13.47 44.86
C ASN A 80 15.62 13.91 43.79
N LEU A 81 14.35 13.49 43.90
CA LEU A 81 13.27 13.96 43.02
C LEU A 81 12.97 15.46 43.22
N LYS A 82 13.03 15.97 44.45
CA LYS A 82 12.92 17.41 44.72
C LYS A 82 14.06 18.21 44.10
N LEU A 83 15.29 17.67 44.09
CA LEU A 83 16.41 18.30 43.40
C LEU A 83 16.16 18.42 41.89
N ILE A 84 15.66 17.35 41.27
CA ILE A 84 15.27 17.36 39.85
C ILE A 84 14.25 18.47 39.62
N PHE A 85 13.16 18.48 40.39
CA PHE A 85 12.13 19.51 40.29
C PHE A 85 12.70 20.93 40.36
N ALA A 86 13.48 21.26 41.40
CA ALA A 86 14.05 22.59 41.60
C ALA A 86 15.04 23.00 40.49
N SER A 87 15.74 22.03 39.91
CA SER A 87 16.66 22.27 38.80
C SER A 87 15.92 22.55 37.48
N ILE A 88 14.78 21.92 37.23
CA ILE A 88 13.93 22.22 36.07
C ILE A 88 13.31 23.62 36.23
N GLU A 89 12.86 23.98 37.44
CA GLU A 89 12.40 25.35 37.73
C GLU A 89 13.52 26.37 37.49
N SER A 90 14.74 26.07 37.93
CA SER A 90 15.91 26.94 37.66
C SER A 90 16.19 27.06 36.16
N ALA A 91 16.11 25.97 35.40
CA ALA A 91 16.24 26.02 33.94
C ALA A 91 15.10 26.83 33.28
N GLN A 92 13.91 26.82 33.85
CA GLN A 92 12.79 27.63 33.39
C GLN A 92 13.03 29.13 33.65
N GLU A 93 13.56 29.49 34.82
CA GLU A 93 14.00 30.87 35.12
C GLU A 93 15.08 31.35 34.14
N LEU A 94 16.02 30.48 33.78
CA LEU A 94 17.02 30.77 32.75
C LEU A 94 16.39 31.11 31.41
N LEU A 95 15.41 30.31 30.96
CA LEU A 95 14.67 30.62 29.73
C LEU A 95 13.87 31.93 29.85
N HIS A 96 13.29 32.25 31.01
CA HIS A 96 12.59 33.51 31.22
C HIS A 96 13.52 34.71 31.10
N TYR A 97 14.74 34.58 31.62
CA TYR A 97 15.78 35.59 31.40
C TYR A 97 16.12 35.75 29.92
N VAL A 98 16.32 34.65 29.18
CA VAL A 98 16.55 34.70 27.72
C VAL A 98 15.38 35.40 27.01
N TYR A 99 14.14 35.13 27.41
CA TYR A 99 12.96 35.80 26.83
C TYR A 99 12.91 37.29 27.05
N SER A 100 13.37 37.76 28.20
CA SER A 100 13.46 39.20 28.47
C SER A 100 14.38 39.93 27.47
N LYS A 101 15.22 39.17 26.74
CA LYS A 101 16.15 39.67 25.71
C LYS A 101 15.73 39.32 24.28
N SER A 102 14.53 38.78 24.07
CA SER A 102 13.98 38.40 22.75
C SER A 102 13.73 39.61 21.83
N PRO A 103 13.94 39.51 20.50
CA PRO A 103 14.38 38.33 19.74
C PRO A 103 15.90 38.09 19.83
N VAL A 104 16.30 36.81 20.00
CA VAL A 104 17.68 36.40 20.25
C VAL A 104 18.27 35.64 19.04
N GLN A 105 19.57 35.84 18.77
CA GLN A 105 20.36 35.01 17.85
C GLN A 105 20.84 33.74 18.56
N LEU A 106 20.66 32.57 17.94
CA LEU A 106 20.95 31.26 18.56
C LEU A 106 22.40 31.11 19.05
N ARG A 107 23.38 31.64 18.31
CA ARG A 107 24.80 31.66 18.71
C ARG A 107 25.09 32.34 20.05
N LYS A 108 24.21 33.26 20.49
CA LYS A 108 24.35 33.95 21.79
C LYS A 108 23.81 33.15 22.96
N ILE A 109 23.15 32.02 22.69
CA ILE A 109 22.51 31.14 23.69
C ILE A 109 22.87 29.68 23.41
N LYS A 110 24.11 29.44 23.01
CA LYS A 110 24.58 28.12 22.56
C LYS A 110 24.42 27.06 23.65
N ALA A 111 24.75 27.40 24.91
CA ALA A 111 24.59 26.46 26.01
C ALA A 111 23.11 26.12 26.25
N ILE A 112 22.21 27.11 26.20
CA ILE A 112 20.77 26.89 26.34
C ILE A 112 20.24 25.93 25.26
N ILE A 113 20.56 26.21 24.00
CA ILE A 113 20.10 25.43 22.84
C ILE A 113 20.68 24.00 22.86
N HIS A 114 21.86 23.81 23.42
CA HIS A 114 22.47 22.48 23.53
C HIS A 114 21.92 21.67 24.72
N TYR A 115 21.89 22.26 25.92
CA TYR A 115 21.67 21.50 27.16
C TYR A 115 20.20 21.41 27.58
N ILE A 116 19.38 22.46 27.38
CA ILE A 116 17.98 22.42 27.82
C ILE A 116 17.16 21.33 27.10
N PRO A 117 17.27 21.15 25.76
CA PRO A 117 16.59 20.05 25.08
C PRO A 117 17.00 18.67 25.65
N GLN A 118 18.29 18.49 25.98
CA GLN A 118 18.78 17.24 26.56
C GLN A 118 18.25 17.01 27.98
N LEU A 119 18.20 18.06 28.81
CA LEU A 119 17.63 17.99 30.15
C LEU A 119 16.15 17.58 30.11
N VAL A 120 15.36 18.20 29.23
CA VAL A 120 13.96 17.82 29.03
C VAL A 120 13.86 16.37 28.59
N ARG A 121 14.65 15.96 27.58
CA ARG A 121 14.66 14.59 27.06
C ARG A 121 14.96 13.56 28.15
N LEU A 122 16.07 13.74 28.88
CA LEU A 122 16.48 12.86 29.98
C LEU A 122 15.39 12.77 31.05
N THR A 123 14.81 13.90 31.42
CA THR A 123 13.74 13.92 32.42
C THR A 123 12.54 13.12 31.96
N VAL A 124 12.10 13.28 30.70
CA VAL A 124 10.97 12.51 30.16
C VAL A 124 11.30 11.02 30.10
N GLU A 125 12.46 10.64 29.58
CA GLU A 125 12.89 9.24 29.49
C GLU A 125 12.85 8.52 30.84
N HIS A 126 13.30 9.16 31.92
CA HIS A 126 13.30 8.55 33.25
C HIS A 126 11.93 8.63 33.94
N THR A 127 11.21 9.75 33.85
CA THR A 127 9.94 9.91 34.57
C THR A 127 8.83 9.03 33.99
N PHE A 128 8.78 8.85 32.66
CA PHE A 128 7.72 8.06 32.00
C PHE A 128 7.91 6.55 32.13
N ASN A 129 9.15 6.08 32.07
CA ASN A 129 9.47 4.65 32.18
C ASN A 129 9.20 4.12 33.60
N ASP A 130 9.28 4.99 34.61
CA ASP A 130 9.19 4.60 36.02
C ASP A 130 7.76 4.70 36.59
N LEU A 131 6.93 5.62 36.09
CA LEU A 131 5.49 5.67 36.42
C LEU A 131 4.76 4.36 36.09
N ASN A 132 5.19 3.64 35.05
CA ASN A 132 4.61 2.34 34.67
C ASN A 132 5.10 1.16 35.52
N LYS A 133 6.22 1.31 36.24
CA LYS A 133 6.85 0.25 37.05
C LYS A 133 6.56 0.38 38.53
N ASN A 134 6.22 1.57 39.01
CA ASN A 134 6.13 1.87 40.43
C ASN A 134 4.73 1.61 41.01
N ASN A 135 4.65 0.84 42.11
CA ASN A 135 3.45 0.62 42.92
C ASN A 135 3.03 1.89 43.71
N ASN A 136 2.73 2.99 43.01
CA ASN A 136 2.15 4.23 43.54
C ASN A 136 2.98 5.04 44.57
N THR A 137 4.24 4.71 44.85
CA THR A 137 4.98 5.31 45.99
C THR A 137 5.46 6.76 45.78
N PHE A 138 5.74 7.18 44.53
CA PHE A 138 6.27 8.51 44.20
C PHE A 138 5.46 9.22 43.10
N ASN A 139 4.20 8.84 42.90
CA ASN A 139 3.39 9.34 41.79
C ASN A 139 3.18 10.86 41.85
N GLU A 140 3.08 11.45 43.05
CA GLU A 140 2.90 12.90 43.21
C GLU A 140 4.15 13.66 42.74
N GLU A 141 5.34 13.30 43.22
CA GLU A 141 6.59 13.95 42.84
C GLU A 141 6.89 13.79 41.35
N LEU A 142 6.72 12.58 40.80
CA LEU A 142 6.90 12.31 39.37
C LEU A 142 5.89 13.09 38.51
N SER A 143 4.65 13.27 39.00
CA SER A 143 3.63 14.09 38.32
C SER A 143 3.99 15.57 38.34
N MET A 144 4.50 16.09 39.46
CA MET A 144 4.98 17.48 39.55
C MET A 144 6.16 17.75 38.61
N ILE A 145 7.16 16.85 38.59
CA ILE A 145 8.30 16.91 37.67
C ILE A 145 7.80 16.90 36.23
N LYS A 146 6.86 16.02 35.90
CA LYS A 146 6.27 15.94 34.55
C LYS A 146 5.61 17.26 34.14
N GLU A 147 4.81 17.88 35.00
CA GLU A 147 4.15 19.15 34.67
C GLU A 147 5.14 20.32 34.50
N VAL A 148 6.12 20.47 35.39
CA VAL A 148 7.15 21.52 35.23
C VAL A 148 8.01 21.26 33.99
N THR A 149 8.32 20.01 33.66
CA THR A 149 9.02 19.65 32.42
C THR A 149 8.22 20.06 31.18
N LYS A 150 6.90 19.91 31.18
CA LYS A 150 6.04 20.39 30.07
C LYS A 150 6.12 21.90 29.91
N HIS A 151 6.14 22.66 31.01
CA HIS A 151 6.29 24.11 30.96
C HIS A 151 7.66 24.54 30.43
N LEU A 152 8.74 23.87 30.87
CA LEU A 152 10.08 24.09 30.34
C LEU A 152 10.14 23.77 28.84
N TYR A 153 9.51 22.67 28.43
CA TYR A 153 9.49 22.26 27.03
C TYR A 153 8.69 23.21 26.14
N ALA A 154 7.48 23.60 26.57
CA ALA A 154 6.67 24.59 25.86
C ALA A 154 7.39 25.93 25.73
N SER A 155 8.14 26.31 26.77
CA SER A 155 9.07 27.43 26.69
C SER A 155 10.09 27.16 25.59
N LEU A 156 10.93 26.13 25.67
CA LEU A 156 11.94 25.83 24.65
C LEU A 156 11.40 25.92 23.19
N LEU A 157 10.22 25.38 22.91
CA LEU A 157 9.59 25.49 21.59
C LEU A 157 9.30 26.95 21.20
N TYR A 158 8.75 27.75 22.11
CA TYR A 158 8.50 29.18 21.90
C TYR A 158 9.80 29.96 21.63
N LEU A 159 10.91 29.63 22.31
CA LEU A 159 12.21 30.25 22.04
C LEU A 159 12.68 29.99 20.61
N LEU A 160 12.55 28.74 20.14
CA LEU A 160 12.98 28.38 18.79
C LEU A 160 12.12 29.05 17.72
N GLU A 161 10.79 29.09 17.88
CA GLU A 161 9.88 29.74 16.92
C GLU A 161 10.12 31.25 16.75
N ASN A 162 10.59 31.91 17.81
CA ASN A 162 10.81 33.37 17.89
C ASN A 162 12.29 33.79 17.84
N SER A 163 13.20 32.83 17.68
CA SER A 163 14.61 33.14 17.43
C SER A 163 14.79 33.87 16.10
N LEU A 164 15.82 34.73 16.02
CA LEU A 164 16.19 35.38 14.76
C LEU A 164 16.58 34.31 13.71
N GLU A 165 16.28 34.59 12.44
CA GLU A 165 16.65 33.69 11.35
C GLU A 165 18.15 33.39 11.35
N ALA A 166 18.53 32.13 11.21
CA ALA A 166 19.93 31.74 11.13
C ALA A 166 20.51 32.30 9.84
N ASN A 167 21.63 33.01 9.91
CA ASN A 167 22.30 33.59 8.72
C ASN A 167 23.34 32.62 8.09
N GLY A 168 23.18 31.31 8.33
CA GLY A 168 24.14 30.27 7.94
C GLY A 168 25.30 30.09 8.94
N GLY A 169 26.17 29.11 8.68
CA GLY A 169 27.30 28.79 9.57
C GLY A 169 26.87 28.10 10.87
N GLU A 170 27.38 28.56 12.01
CA GLU A 170 27.18 27.95 13.33
C GLU A 170 25.71 27.99 13.80
N ASP A 171 24.97 29.07 13.53
CA ASP A 171 23.55 29.19 13.92
C ASP A 171 22.68 28.09 13.29
N ALA A 172 22.98 27.71 12.04
CA ALA A 172 22.26 26.67 11.33
C ALA A 172 22.53 25.28 11.92
N THR A 173 23.79 25.01 12.29
CA THR A 173 24.18 23.75 12.94
C THR A 173 23.53 23.62 14.31
N LEU A 174 23.56 24.68 15.12
CA LEU A 174 22.92 24.69 16.44
C LEU A 174 21.40 24.48 16.34
N LEU A 175 20.76 25.14 15.38
CA LEU A 175 19.34 24.95 15.12
C LEU A 175 19.03 23.52 14.68
N ALA A 176 19.83 22.96 13.77
CA ALA A 176 19.65 21.59 13.30
C ALA A 176 19.81 20.58 14.44
N GLU A 177 20.82 20.72 15.30
CA GLU A 177 21.02 19.87 16.47
C GLU A 177 19.81 19.93 17.42
N ALA A 178 19.35 21.13 17.77
CA ALA A 178 18.19 21.30 18.65
C ALA A 178 16.91 20.70 18.06
N LEU A 179 16.67 20.90 16.77
CA LEU A 179 15.53 20.32 16.06
C LEU A 179 15.59 18.80 16.02
N LEU A 180 16.78 18.21 15.87
CA LEU A 180 16.95 16.76 15.92
C LEU A 180 16.64 16.20 17.32
N VAL A 181 17.07 16.88 18.38
CA VAL A 181 16.73 16.47 19.76
C VAL A 181 15.22 16.54 19.99
N ILE A 182 14.57 17.63 19.58
CA ILE A 182 13.10 17.81 19.68
C ILE A 182 12.35 16.73 18.91
N CYS A 183 12.84 16.37 17.73
CA CYS A 183 12.27 15.30 16.92
C CYS A 183 12.38 13.92 17.60
N GLN A 184 13.41 13.70 18.41
CA GLN A 184 13.69 12.44 19.11
C GLN A 184 13.14 12.40 20.54
N MET A 185 12.51 13.47 21.02
CA MET A 185 12.00 13.51 22.38
C MET A 185 10.90 12.47 22.59
N PRO A 186 10.96 11.69 23.68
CA PRO A 186 9.88 10.78 24.02
C PRO A 186 8.59 11.54 24.33
N GLU A 187 7.45 10.90 24.10
CA GLU A 187 6.16 11.56 24.14
C GLU A 187 5.66 11.77 25.58
N MET A 188 5.46 13.03 26.00
CA MET A 188 4.87 13.34 27.31
C MET A 188 3.34 13.19 27.33
N ASP A 189 2.68 13.65 26.27
CA ASP A 189 1.27 13.52 25.96
C ASP A 189 0.98 13.98 24.51
N ALA A 190 -0.24 13.74 24.02
CA ALA A 190 -0.64 14.09 22.65
C ALA A 190 -0.54 15.60 22.35
N SER A 191 -0.83 16.48 23.32
CA SER A 191 -0.72 17.94 23.16
C SER A 191 0.72 18.40 22.97
N SER A 192 1.66 17.82 23.73
CA SER A 192 3.09 18.11 23.65
C SER A 192 3.66 17.64 22.31
N LEU A 193 3.21 16.47 21.83
CA LEU A 193 3.58 15.95 20.52
C LEU A 193 3.10 16.88 19.39
N VAL A 194 1.84 17.31 19.42
CA VAL A 194 1.28 18.24 18.43
C VAL A 194 2.04 19.58 18.44
N SER A 195 2.32 20.12 19.62
CA SER A 195 3.03 21.41 19.78
C SER A 195 4.47 21.32 19.29
N SER A 196 5.16 20.22 19.60
CA SER A 196 6.52 19.90 19.12
C SER A 196 6.59 19.95 17.60
N TRP A 197 5.74 19.15 16.93
CA TRP A 197 5.76 19.06 15.48
C TRP A 197 5.28 20.34 14.78
N LYS A 198 4.37 21.10 15.41
CA LYS A 198 3.97 22.42 14.92
C LYS A 198 5.16 23.39 14.94
N CYS A 199 5.88 23.46 16.06
CA CYS A 199 7.11 24.25 16.17
C CYS A 199 8.15 23.80 15.16
N PHE A 200 8.41 22.51 15.07
CA PHE A 200 9.37 21.93 14.12
C PHE A 200 9.08 22.39 12.69
N VAL A 201 7.84 22.21 12.22
CA VAL A 201 7.46 22.61 10.85
C VAL A 201 7.53 24.12 10.65
N ASN A 202 7.14 24.92 11.63
CA ASN A 202 7.20 26.38 11.54
C ASN A 202 8.64 26.87 11.39
N VAL A 203 9.55 26.38 12.25
CA VAL A 203 10.97 26.75 12.23
C VAL A 203 11.62 26.31 10.93
N VAL A 204 11.42 25.04 10.54
CA VAL A 204 12.03 24.48 9.33
C VAL A 204 11.47 25.13 8.07
N SER A 205 10.18 25.49 8.03
CA SER A 205 9.60 26.21 6.89
C SER A 205 10.16 27.62 6.73
N LYS A 206 10.51 28.31 7.82
CA LYS A 206 11.14 29.65 7.76
C LYS A 206 12.59 29.57 7.28
N GLN A 207 13.30 28.49 7.62
CA GLN A 207 14.76 28.39 7.45
C GLN A 207 15.18 27.22 6.53
N SER A 208 14.29 26.78 5.63
CA SER A 208 14.48 25.55 4.84
C SER A 208 15.74 25.59 3.97
N SER A 209 16.03 26.73 3.35
CA SER A 209 17.18 26.92 2.45
C SER A 209 18.53 26.69 3.13
N ILE A 210 18.62 26.90 4.44
CA ILE A 210 19.86 26.77 5.22
C ILE A 210 19.90 25.42 5.94
N LEU A 211 18.73 24.86 6.28
CA LEU A 211 18.60 23.61 7.02
C LEU A 211 18.62 22.35 6.13
N GLU A 212 18.32 22.44 4.84
CA GLU A 212 18.17 21.27 3.95
C GLU A 212 19.37 20.32 3.99
N ASN A 213 20.60 20.86 4.06
CA ASN A 213 21.83 20.08 4.10
C ASN A 213 22.37 19.79 5.52
N GLN A 214 21.75 20.38 6.55
CA GLN A 214 22.18 20.25 7.96
C GLN A 214 21.30 19.24 8.72
N LEU A 215 20.02 19.14 8.35
CA LEU A 215 19.09 18.22 8.98
C LEU A 215 19.28 16.79 8.48
N LYS A 216 19.38 15.86 9.42
CA LYS A 216 19.32 14.42 9.13
C LYS A 216 17.88 14.01 8.83
N LEU A 217 17.42 14.26 7.60
CA LEU A 217 16.05 13.95 7.15
C LEU A 217 15.64 12.48 7.35
N SER A 218 16.61 11.56 7.40
CA SER A 218 16.33 10.14 7.66
C SER A 218 15.78 9.90 9.06
N LEU A 219 16.37 10.57 10.05
CA LEU A 219 15.94 10.48 11.44
C LEU A 219 14.56 11.12 11.62
N ILE A 220 14.36 12.28 10.99
CA ILE A 220 13.07 12.99 11.03
C ILE A 220 11.94 12.13 10.45
N TYR A 221 12.22 11.49 9.31
CA TYR A 221 11.29 10.53 8.71
C TYR A 221 10.95 9.39 9.68
N GLU A 222 11.97 8.74 10.25
CA GLU A 222 11.80 7.59 11.15
C GLU A 222 10.98 7.98 12.39
N CYS A 223 11.33 9.07 13.07
CA CYS A 223 10.58 9.57 14.23
C CYS A 223 9.11 9.89 13.89
N LEU A 224 8.80 10.51 12.74
CA LEU A 224 7.42 10.76 12.34
C LEU A 224 6.64 9.48 12.13
N ILE A 225 7.21 8.52 11.40
CA ILE A 225 6.56 7.25 11.13
C ILE A 225 6.32 6.48 12.43
N ASP A 226 7.30 6.45 13.32
CA ASP A 226 7.19 5.76 14.60
C ASP A 226 6.09 6.40 15.47
N ASN A 227 6.06 7.73 15.57
CA ASN A 227 4.99 8.47 16.26
C ASN A 227 3.61 8.13 15.70
N ILE A 228 3.43 8.15 14.37
CA ILE A 228 2.14 7.84 13.74
C ILE A 228 1.75 6.38 14.01
N CYS A 229 2.68 5.45 13.86
CA CYS A 229 2.41 4.02 14.06
C CYS A 229 2.04 3.72 15.51
N TRP A 230 2.74 4.34 16.46
CA TRP A 230 2.48 4.20 17.89
C TRP A 230 1.07 4.71 18.26
N ILE A 231 0.70 5.92 17.80
CA ILE A 231 -0.64 6.48 18.05
C ILE A 231 -1.72 5.53 17.50
N LEU A 232 -1.56 5.09 16.25
CA LEU A 232 -2.52 4.19 15.60
C LEU A 232 -2.64 2.86 16.35
N GLN A 233 -1.54 2.32 16.89
CA GLN A 233 -1.58 1.09 17.68
C GLN A 233 -2.34 1.23 18.99
N ILE A 234 -2.16 2.34 19.72
CA ILE A 234 -2.91 2.60 20.96
C ILE A 234 -4.41 2.77 20.68
N SER A 235 -4.77 3.39 19.56
CA SER A 235 -6.17 3.57 19.17
C SER A 235 -6.92 2.25 19.01
N LEU A 236 -6.23 1.16 18.67
CA LEU A 236 -6.85 -0.16 18.53
C LEU A 236 -7.36 -0.74 19.85
N GLN A 237 -6.87 -0.24 20.99
CA GLN A 237 -7.09 -0.81 22.32
C GLN A 237 -7.86 0.14 23.26
N SER A 238 -8.33 1.28 22.74
CA SER A 238 -8.81 2.41 23.56
C SER A 238 -10.31 2.68 23.40
N ASP A 239 -10.89 3.39 24.36
CA ASP A 239 -12.27 3.92 24.33
C ASP A 239 -12.49 4.85 23.10
N PRO A 240 -13.68 4.86 22.48
CA PRO A 240 -14.06 5.76 21.37
C PRO A 240 -13.61 7.23 21.48
N ILE A 241 -13.63 7.84 22.68
CA ILE A 241 -13.24 9.24 22.85
C ILE A 241 -11.72 9.42 22.71
N VAL A 242 -10.94 8.48 23.25
CA VAL A 242 -9.48 8.48 23.17
C VAL A 242 -9.04 8.22 21.73
N VAL A 243 -9.72 7.29 21.09
CA VAL A 243 -9.64 6.98 19.66
C VAL A 243 -9.77 8.24 18.80
N GLU A 244 -10.83 9.05 18.99
CA GLU A 244 -11.06 10.23 18.15
C GLU A 244 -9.91 11.25 18.27
N ARG A 245 -9.41 11.47 19.50
CA ARG A 245 -8.29 12.38 19.75
C ARG A 245 -7.01 11.89 19.10
N GLN A 246 -6.72 10.59 19.20
CA GLN A 246 -5.54 9.96 18.60
C GLN A 246 -5.60 9.99 17.07
N MET A 247 -6.78 9.84 16.49
CA MET A 247 -6.97 9.98 15.04
C MET A 247 -6.68 11.39 14.55
N LYS A 248 -7.19 12.43 15.25
CA LYS A 248 -6.86 13.83 14.92
C LYS A 248 -5.35 14.09 14.97
N CYS A 249 -4.66 13.50 15.95
CA CYS A 249 -3.19 13.58 16.04
C CYS A 249 -2.50 12.88 14.86
N SER A 250 -2.93 11.67 14.50
CA SER A 250 -2.37 10.93 13.36
C SER A 250 -2.57 11.67 12.04
N VAL A 251 -3.76 12.21 11.80
CA VAL A 251 -4.09 13.06 10.64
C VAL A 251 -3.16 14.28 10.57
N PHE A 252 -2.93 14.95 11.70
CA PHE A 252 -2.01 16.08 11.79
C PHE A 252 -0.56 15.68 11.45
N LEU A 253 -0.05 14.59 12.03
CA LEU A 253 1.31 14.12 11.77
C LEU A 253 1.53 13.66 10.32
N ILE A 254 0.53 13.03 9.69
CA ILE A 254 0.61 12.65 8.27
C ILE A 254 0.64 13.89 7.38
N LYS A 255 -0.13 14.94 7.71
CA LYS A 255 -0.06 16.23 7.00
C LYS A 255 1.33 16.85 7.11
N ILE A 256 1.96 16.78 8.29
CA ILE A 256 3.33 17.26 8.51
C ILE A 256 4.33 16.46 7.70
N LEU A 257 4.24 15.13 7.74
CA LEU A 257 5.09 14.24 6.93
C LEU A 257 5.01 14.64 5.45
N TYR A 258 3.81 14.75 4.90
CA TYR A 258 3.64 15.18 3.53
C TYR A 258 4.24 16.57 3.27
N LYS A 259 3.91 17.56 4.11
CA LYS A 259 4.40 18.93 3.96
C LYS A 259 5.92 19.02 3.99
N LEU A 260 6.59 18.30 4.90
CA LEU A 260 8.05 18.30 4.99
C LEU A 260 8.71 17.77 3.72
N PHE A 261 8.24 16.63 3.20
CA PHE A 261 8.90 15.94 2.08
C PHE A 261 8.44 16.42 0.69
N THR A 262 7.37 17.23 0.60
CA THR A 262 6.85 17.73 -0.70
C THR A 262 6.87 19.25 -0.84
N GLU A 263 6.67 20.01 0.24
CA GLU A 263 6.62 21.48 0.17
C GLU A 263 7.92 22.11 0.69
N ILE A 264 8.46 21.59 1.80
CA ILE A 264 9.62 22.20 2.48
C ILE A 264 10.94 21.69 1.92
N PHE A 265 11.08 20.37 1.75
CA PHE A 265 12.27 19.70 1.20
C PHE A 265 11.91 18.85 -0.03
N PRO A 266 11.44 19.44 -1.13
CA PRO A 266 10.98 18.68 -2.29
C PRO A 266 12.05 17.77 -2.89
N GLY A 267 13.34 18.13 -2.79
CA GLY A 267 14.46 17.30 -3.25
C GLY A 267 14.56 15.95 -2.54
N SER A 268 14.05 15.87 -1.30
CA SER A 268 14.06 14.65 -0.50
C SER A 268 13.08 13.58 -1.00
N LEU A 269 12.07 13.94 -1.80
CA LEU A 269 11.09 12.99 -2.33
C LEU A 269 11.75 11.84 -3.09
N LYS A 270 12.87 12.09 -3.79
CA LYS A 270 13.66 11.05 -4.48
C LYS A 270 14.18 9.96 -3.52
N SER A 271 14.47 10.31 -2.28
CA SER A 271 15.03 9.40 -1.27
C SER A 271 13.94 8.76 -0.40
N TYR A 272 12.79 9.42 -0.23
CA TYR A 272 11.73 9.01 0.70
C TYR A 272 10.41 8.59 0.05
N GLY A 273 10.19 8.84 -1.25
CA GLY A 273 8.93 8.52 -1.93
C GLY A 273 8.55 7.05 -1.84
N LEU A 274 9.51 6.15 -2.02
CA LEU A 274 9.30 4.72 -1.82
C LEU A 274 8.99 4.36 -0.35
N LYS A 275 9.69 4.98 0.61
CA LYS A 275 9.42 4.76 2.04
C LYS A 275 8.00 5.21 2.40
N LEU A 276 7.54 6.34 1.85
CA LEU A 276 6.18 6.85 2.01
C LEU A 276 5.13 5.86 1.48
N LEU A 277 5.35 5.27 0.30
CA LEU A 277 4.47 4.24 -0.26
C LEU A 277 4.41 2.97 0.61
N ILE A 278 5.55 2.52 1.16
CA ILE A 278 5.58 1.40 2.12
C ILE A 278 4.80 1.75 3.39
N PHE A 279 4.95 2.97 3.88
CA PHE A 279 4.18 3.46 5.02
C PHE A 279 2.67 3.50 4.73
N TYR A 280 2.27 3.91 3.53
CA TYR A 280 0.86 3.92 3.11
C TYR A 280 0.30 2.50 3.07
N THR A 281 1.05 1.57 2.50
CA THR A 281 0.72 0.14 2.49
C THR A 281 0.49 -0.39 3.91
N LYS A 282 1.34 -0.01 4.87
CA LYS A 282 1.19 -0.37 6.28
C LYS A 282 -0.09 0.18 6.89
N ILE A 283 -0.38 1.48 6.71
CA ILE A 283 -1.62 2.09 7.24
C ILE A 283 -2.86 1.44 6.62
N LEU A 284 -2.87 1.25 5.30
CA LEU A 284 -4.00 0.63 4.60
C LEU A 284 -4.24 -0.81 5.07
N THR A 285 -3.17 -1.55 5.40
CA THR A 285 -3.33 -2.88 6.01
C THR A 285 -3.98 -2.79 7.38
N MET A 286 -3.51 -1.88 8.25
CA MET A 286 -4.11 -1.69 9.57
C MET A 286 -5.59 -1.31 9.45
N SER A 287 -5.95 -0.41 8.52
CA SER A 287 -7.32 0.04 8.29
C SER A 287 -8.32 -1.06 7.89
N SER A 288 -7.84 -2.19 7.39
CA SER A 288 -8.69 -3.31 6.95
C SER A 288 -9.25 -4.19 8.09
N ILE A 289 -8.81 -3.95 9.34
CA ILE A 289 -9.30 -4.65 10.54
C ILE A 289 -10.63 -4.00 10.98
N LYS A 290 -11.71 -4.80 11.07
CA LYS A 290 -13.11 -4.37 11.25
C LYS A 290 -13.38 -3.37 12.40
N SER A 291 -12.56 -3.34 13.45
CA SER A 291 -12.69 -2.40 14.58
C SER A 291 -12.32 -0.95 14.24
N ILE A 292 -11.74 -0.68 13.06
CA ILE A 292 -11.20 0.62 12.65
C ILE A 292 -12.06 1.28 11.55
N ALA A 293 -13.09 0.60 11.04
CA ALA A 293 -13.86 1.04 9.87
C ALA A 293 -14.52 2.43 10.01
N THR A 294 -14.86 2.87 11.22
CA THR A 294 -15.37 4.22 11.50
C THR A 294 -14.27 5.28 11.64
N MET A 295 -13.04 4.90 12.01
CA MET A 295 -11.85 5.77 12.00
C MET A 295 -11.29 6.01 10.59
N ASN A 296 -11.69 5.20 9.61
CA ASN A 296 -11.08 5.15 8.29
C ASN A 296 -11.34 6.37 7.40
N GLN A 297 -12.51 7.01 7.44
CA GLN A 297 -12.86 7.92 6.34
C GLN A 297 -11.99 9.20 6.27
N GLU A 298 -11.75 9.89 7.38
CA GLU A 298 -10.93 11.13 7.35
C GLU A 298 -9.46 10.83 7.03
N LEU A 299 -8.91 9.78 7.64
CA LEU A 299 -7.53 9.34 7.40
C LEU A 299 -7.34 8.85 5.95
N LEU A 300 -8.24 8.00 5.45
CA LEU A 300 -8.17 7.50 4.08
C LEU A 300 -8.36 8.63 3.07
N SER A 301 -9.30 9.54 3.31
CA SER A 301 -9.50 10.73 2.46
C SER A 301 -8.26 11.62 2.41
N LEU A 302 -7.58 11.81 3.55
CA LEU A 302 -6.30 12.53 3.58
C LEU A 302 -5.24 11.81 2.74
N LEU A 303 -5.08 10.49 2.92
CA LEU A 303 -4.11 9.70 2.16
C LEU A 303 -4.41 9.74 0.66
N ASP A 304 -5.69 9.70 0.26
CA ASP A 304 -6.12 9.82 -1.13
C ASP A 304 -5.81 11.19 -1.72
N GLY A 305 -6.08 12.25 -0.97
CA GLY A 305 -5.71 13.61 -1.35
C GLY A 305 -4.21 13.79 -1.53
N ILE A 306 -3.40 13.20 -0.64
CA ILE A 306 -1.94 13.22 -0.76
C ILE A 306 -1.47 12.41 -1.97
N LEU A 307 -1.96 11.17 -2.12
CA LEU A 307 -1.59 10.30 -3.23
C LEU A 307 -1.92 10.95 -4.57
N ARG A 308 -3.10 11.58 -4.69
CA ARG A 308 -3.47 12.34 -5.88
C ARG A 308 -2.49 13.47 -6.18
N ARG A 309 -2.05 14.23 -5.17
CA ARG A 309 -1.04 15.29 -5.37
C ARG A 309 0.32 14.74 -5.78
N LEU A 310 0.72 13.58 -5.27
CA LEU A 310 2.00 12.93 -5.63
C LEU A 310 1.99 12.36 -7.05
N LEU A 311 0.82 11.89 -7.50
CA LEU A 311 0.59 11.39 -8.86
C LEU A 311 0.32 12.52 -9.86
N GLN A 312 0.15 13.76 -9.42
CA GLN A 312 -0.10 14.91 -10.27
C GLN A 312 1.05 15.93 -10.19
N GLY A 313 1.10 16.84 -11.16
CA GLY A 313 2.03 17.96 -11.14
C GLY A 313 3.51 17.57 -11.23
N GLN A 314 4.38 18.36 -10.60
CA GLN A 314 5.83 18.28 -10.76
C GLN A 314 6.46 17.03 -10.10
N HIS A 315 5.78 16.42 -9.13
CA HIS A 315 6.29 15.26 -8.40
C HIS A 315 6.07 13.92 -9.12
N ALA A 316 5.16 13.89 -10.10
CA ALA A 316 4.70 12.66 -10.74
C ALA A 316 5.84 11.83 -11.37
N LEU A 317 6.84 12.48 -11.99
CA LEU A 317 7.96 11.77 -12.64
C LEU A 317 8.80 10.97 -11.64
N LEU A 318 9.16 11.58 -10.50
CA LEU A 318 9.91 10.88 -9.44
C LEU A 318 9.06 9.79 -8.81
N PHE A 319 7.77 10.07 -8.61
CA PHE A 319 6.86 9.14 -7.94
C PHE A 319 6.53 7.91 -8.79
N LYS A 320 6.43 8.04 -10.13
CA LYS A 320 6.32 6.91 -11.08
C LYS A 320 7.38 5.84 -10.84
N ASN A 321 8.65 6.25 -10.68
CA ASN A 321 9.75 5.33 -10.42
C ASN A 321 9.61 4.64 -9.05
N HIS A 322 9.08 5.33 -8.05
CA HIS A 322 8.82 4.70 -6.75
C HIS A 322 7.71 3.65 -6.82
N ILE A 323 6.66 3.90 -7.60
CA ILE A 323 5.57 2.95 -7.82
C ILE A 323 6.08 1.69 -8.54
N LYS A 324 6.91 1.83 -9.58
CA LYS A 324 7.53 0.67 -10.27
C LYS A 324 8.30 -0.25 -9.32
N ASN A 325 8.83 0.28 -8.22
CA ASN A 325 9.76 -0.43 -7.32
C ASN A 325 9.16 -0.87 -5.99
N ILE A 326 7.89 -0.51 -5.70
CA ILE A 326 7.29 -0.80 -4.38
C ILE A 326 7.19 -2.31 -4.12
N SER A 327 6.78 -3.10 -5.12
CA SER A 327 6.58 -4.55 -4.96
C SER A 327 7.91 -5.28 -4.73
N ILE A 328 8.96 -4.88 -5.46
CA ILE A 328 10.34 -5.36 -5.27
C ILE A 328 10.79 -5.10 -3.82
N GLN A 329 10.59 -3.88 -3.33
CA GLN A 329 11.04 -3.49 -1.99
C GLN A 329 10.25 -4.15 -0.86
N LEU A 330 8.95 -4.38 -1.05
CA LEU A 330 8.16 -5.17 -0.11
C LEU A 330 8.63 -6.64 -0.06
N LYS A 331 9.02 -7.23 -1.21
CA LYS A 331 9.57 -8.60 -1.29
C LYS A 331 10.95 -8.70 -0.65
N GLU A 332 11.86 -7.79 -0.99
CA GLU A 332 13.24 -7.74 -0.43
C GLU A 332 13.23 -7.62 1.10
N ARG A 333 12.27 -6.87 1.66
CA ARG A 333 12.13 -6.69 3.11
C ARG A 333 11.28 -7.76 3.81
N GLN A 334 10.81 -8.79 3.09
CA GLN A 334 9.90 -9.81 3.60
C GLN A 334 8.60 -9.22 4.20
N LEU A 335 8.17 -8.06 3.72
CA LEU A 335 6.96 -7.35 4.18
C LEU A 335 5.76 -7.60 3.27
N TYR A 336 5.98 -8.17 2.08
CA TYR A 336 4.95 -8.34 1.04
C TYR A 336 3.73 -9.11 1.54
N GLU A 337 3.93 -10.24 2.20
CA GLU A 337 2.81 -11.06 2.70
C GLU A 337 2.12 -10.40 3.89
N LYS A 338 2.89 -9.75 4.77
CA LYS A 338 2.37 -9.05 5.94
C LYS A 338 1.44 -7.89 5.59
N TYR A 339 1.72 -7.18 4.51
CA TYR A 339 1.00 -5.96 4.10
C TYR A 339 0.24 -6.12 2.77
N LEU A 340 -0.06 -7.36 2.40
CA LEU A 340 -0.65 -7.71 1.10
C LEU A 340 -1.97 -6.98 0.82
N ILE A 341 -2.89 -6.94 1.79
CA ILE A 341 -4.20 -6.29 1.64
C ILE A 341 -4.00 -4.78 1.44
N GLY A 342 -3.17 -4.13 2.25
CA GLY A 342 -2.88 -2.70 2.10
C GLY A 342 -2.16 -2.39 0.79
N PHE A 343 -1.35 -3.31 0.27
CA PHE A 343 -0.71 -3.19 -1.03
C PHE A 343 -1.74 -3.21 -2.17
N LEU A 344 -2.68 -4.16 -2.15
CA LEU A 344 -3.77 -4.21 -3.13
C LEU A 344 -4.66 -2.97 -3.07
N THR A 345 -5.00 -2.50 -1.86
CA THR A 345 -5.77 -1.26 -1.69
C THR A 345 -5.02 -0.05 -2.25
N LEU A 346 -3.70 0.01 -2.06
CA LEU A 346 -2.87 1.06 -2.64
C LEU A 346 -2.85 0.99 -4.18
N MET A 347 -2.67 -0.20 -4.76
CA MET A 347 -2.71 -0.38 -6.22
C MET A 347 -4.07 0.03 -6.79
N ASN A 348 -5.17 -0.37 -6.15
CA ASN A 348 -6.52 0.03 -6.55
C ASN A 348 -6.67 1.56 -6.58
N LYS A 349 -6.24 2.24 -5.50
CA LYS A 349 -6.29 3.71 -5.39
C LYS A 349 -5.39 4.41 -6.42
N ILE A 350 -4.19 3.90 -6.67
CA ILE A 350 -3.31 4.42 -7.71
C ILE A 350 -3.98 4.31 -9.07
N MET A 351 -4.55 3.15 -9.41
CA MET A 351 -5.22 2.93 -10.69
C MET A 351 -6.45 3.83 -10.84
N GLN A 352 -7.28 3.95 -9.81
CA GLN A 352 -8.41 4.87 -9.78
C GLN A 352 -7.96 6.31 -10.10
N ILE A 353 -6.91 6.80 -9.43
CA ILE A 353 -6.40 8.16 -9.67
C ILE A 353 -5.87 8.27 -11.10
N VAL A 354 -5.03 7.33 -11.55
CA VAL A 354 -4.43 7.31 -12.89
C VAL A 354 -5.48 7.36 -14.00
N ASN A 355 -6.60 6.64 -13.84
CA ASN A 355 -7.72 6.65 -14.79
C ASN A 355 -8.36 8.03 -14.97
N GLU A 356 -8.29 8.88 -13.94
CA GLU A 356 -8.82 10.24 -13.97
C GLU A 356 -7.79 11.28 -14.47
N LEU A 357 -6.52 10.90 -14.66
CA LEU A 357 -5.48 11.82 -15.11
C LEU A 357 -5.42 11.90 -16.65
N TYR A 358 -5.27 13.11 -17.17
CA TYR A 358 -5.00 13.35 -18.59
C TYR A 358 -3.54 13.08 -19.01
N SER A 359 -2.63 12.94 -18.06
CA SER A 359 -1.22 12.65 -18.31
C SER A 359 -1.01 11.19 -18.73
N ASP A 360 0.02 10.91 -19.52
CA ASP A 360 0.35 9.54 -19.96
C ASP A 360 0.98 8.69 -18.85
N TRP A 361 0.38 7.53 -18.56
CA TRP A 361 0.86 6.50 -17.63
C TRP A 361 1.08 5.12 -18.28
N SER A 362 1.11 5.05 -19.60
CA SER A 362 1.16 3.80 -20.39
C SER A 362 2.30 2.85 -19.98
N GLU A 363 3.49 3.35 -19.66
CA GLU A 363 4.61 2.51 -19.20
C GLU A 363 4.41 1.87 -17.82
N LEU A 364 3.52 2.42 -16.99
CA LEU A 364 3.31 1.96 -15.62
C LEU A 364 2.14 0.98 -15.51
N VAL A 365 1.11 1.15 -16.34
CA VAL A 365 -0.13 0.37 -16.31
C VAL A 365 0.13 -1.15 -16.34
N PRO A 366 0.98 -1.70 -17.24
CA PRO A 366 1.28 -3.13 -17.23
C PRO A 366 1.90 -3.61 -15.91
N ASN A 367 2.81 -2.83 -15.31
CA ASN A 367 3.43 -3.19 -14.04
C ASN A 367 2.40 -3.18 -12.90
N LEU A 368 1.48 -2.21 -12.88
CA LEU A 368 0.41 -2.13 -11.88
C LEU A 368 -0.56 -3.31 -11.99
N ILE A 369 -0.89 -3.73 -13.21
CA ILE A 369 -1.70 -4.92 -13.46
C ILE A 369 -0.93 -6.16 -12.96
N GLU A 370 0.34 -6.33 -13.34
CA GLU A 370 1.15 -7.48 -12.93
C GLU A 370 1.29 -7.57 -11.41
N ASP A 371 1.58 -6.46 -10.73
CA ASP A 371 1.67 -6.40 -9.27
C ASP A 371 0.33 -6.71 -8.60
N SER A 372 -0.79 -6.20 -9.14
CA SER A 372 -2.13 -6.49 -8.64
C SER A 372 -2.46 -7.98 -8.75
N PHE A 373 -2.17 -8.60 -9.90
CA PHE A 373 -2.40 -10.04 -10.12
C PHE A 373 -1.55 -10.91 -9.19
N ASN A 374 -0.27 -10.56 -9.04
CA ASN A 374 0.64 -11.24 -8.13
C ASN A 374 0.15 -11.17 -6.68
N ALA A 375 -0.42 -10.03 -6.26
CA ALA A 375 -0.93 -9.87 -4.90
C ALA A 375 -2.32 -10.53 -4.70
N MET A 376 -3.22 -10.47 -5.68
CA MET A 376 -4.55 -11.08 -5.62
C MET A 376 -4.50 -12.60 -5.44
N SER A 377 -3.47 -13.26 -5.99
CA SER A 377 -3.28 -14.71 -5.84
C SER A 377 -3.29 -15.22 -4.40
N LYS A 378 -3.04 -14.34 -3.42
CA LYS A 378 -2.91 -14.64 -1.99
C LYS A 378 -3.94 -13.93 -1.12
N CYS A 379 -4.91 -13.20 -1.69
CA CYS A 379 -5.84 -12.35 -0.94
C CYS A 379 -7.29 -12.85 -1.06
N GLU A 380 -7.99 -13.01 0.06
CA GLU A 380 -9.36 -13.58 0.12
C GLU A 380 -10.49 -12.52 0.20
N ASN A 381 -10.18 -11.22 0.00
CA ASN A 381 -11.16 -10.14 0.15
C ASN A 381 -11.95 -9.87 -1.15
N GLN A 382 -13.22 -10.28 -1.18
CA GLN A 382 -14.11 -10.16 -2.35
C GLN A 382 -14.53 -8.72 -2.71
N PHE A 383 -14.65 -7.79 -1.76
CA PHE A 383 -15.11 -6.43 -2.10
C PHE A 383 -14.01 -5.61 -2.78
N LEU A 384 -12.77 -5.76 -2.33
CA LEU A 384 -11.61 -5.12 -2.95
C LEU A 384 -11.40 -5.61 -4.39
N TYR A 385 -11.81 -6.84 -4.68
CA TYR A 385 -11.67 -7.47 -5.98
C TYR A 385 -12.51 -6.79 -7.08
N GLU A 386 -13.78 -6.49 -6.80
CA GLU A 386 -14.69 -5.89 -7.80
C GLU A 386 -14.23 -4.49 -8.22
N GLU A 387 -13.91 -3.63 -7.24
CA GLU A 387 -13.41 -2.27 -7.52
C GLU A 387 -12.07 -2.32 -8.26
N LEU A 388 -11.17 -3.22 -7.85
CA LEU A 388 -9.87 -3.37 -8.49
C LEU A 388 -10.02 -3.78 -9.96
N ILE A 389 -10.86 -4.77 -10.27
CA ILE A 389 -11.09 -5.17 -11.67
C ILE A 389 -11.61 -4.00 -12.52
N VAL A 390 -12.58 -3.24 -12.01
CA VAL A 390 -13.13 -2.09 -12.74
C VAL A 390 -12.05 -1.05 -13.00
N ASN A 391 -11.22 -0.73 -12.01
CA ASN A 391 -10.13 0.23 -12.16
C ASN A 391 -9.01 -0.29 -13.07
N LEU A 392 -8.69 -1.58 -13.04
CA LEU A 392 -7.77 -2.21 -13.99
C LEU A 392 -8.33 -2.15 -15.42
N ALA A 393 -9.63 -2.41 -15.61
CA ALA A 393 -10.27 -2.39 -16.93
C ALA A 393 -10.24 -0.98 -17.52
N ALA A 394 -10.62 0.02 -16.72
CA ALA A 394 -10.54 1.42 -17.10
C ALA A 394 -9.10 1.85 -17.44
N ALA A 395 -8.10 1.38 -16.70
CA ALA A 395 -6.70 1.71 -16.99
C ALA A 395 -6.24 1.15 -18.34
N ILE A 396 -6.64 -0.08 -18.68
CA ILE A 396 -6.36 -0.66 -19.99
C ILE A 396 -7.01 0.17 -21.10
N LEU A 397 -8.27 0.55 -20.93
CA LEU A 397 -9.02 1.30 -21.96
C LEU A 397 -8.51 2.74 -22.14
N LEU A 398 -8.10 3.39 -21.05
CA LEU A 398 -7.79 4.82 -21.05
C LEU A 398 -6.29 5.14 -21.17
N GLN A 399 -5.42 4.26 -20.71
CA GLN A 399 -4.00 4.57 -20.48
C GLN A 399 -3.03 3.61 -21.18
N ASP A 400 -3.45 2.42 -21.62
CA ASP A 400 -2.57 1.45 -22.30
C ASP A 400 -2.41 1.72 -23.80
N ILE A 401 -1.83 2.89 -24.12
CA ILE A 401 -1.61 3.35 -25.50
C ILE A 401 -0.72 2.38 -26.29
N ASN A 402 0.17 1.65 -25.61
CA ASN A 402 1.10 0.71 -26.24
C ASN A 402 0.52 -0.72 -26.39
N CYS A 403 -0.74 -0.93 -25.99
CA CYS A 403 -1.44 -2.23 -26.07
C CYS A 403 -0.65 -3.39 -25.43
N GLN A 404 0.04 -3.14 -24.31
CA GLN A 404 0.85 -4.17 -23.64
C GLN A 404 0.04 -5.05 -22.68
N SER A 405 -1.01 -4.48 -22.08
CA SER A 405 -1.83 -5.15 -21.07
C SER A 405 -2.63 -6.33 -21.63
N PRO A 406 -3.19 -6.31 -22.85
CA PRO A 406 -3.84 -7.48 -23.43
C PRO A 406 -2.94 -8.72 -23.49
N ASN A 407 -1.65 -8.56 -23.82
CA ASN A 407 -0.69 -9.66 -23.83
C ASN A 407 -0.40 -10.17 -22.42
N LEU A 408 -0.31 -9.26 -21.45
CA LEU A 408 -0.13 -9.60 -20.04
C LEU A 408 -1.35 -10.36 -19.49
N LEU A 409 -2.57 -9.94 -19.83
CA LEU A 409 -3.79 -10.66 -19.44
C LEU A 409 -3.85 -12.05 -20.07
N LEU A 410 -3.45 -12.18 -21.35
CA LEU A 410 -3.36 -13.48 -22.00
C LEU A 410 -2.34 -14.39 -21.30
N LYS A 411 -1.18 -13.85 -20.89
CA LYS A 411 -0.19 -14.56 -20.08
C LYS A 411 -0.78 -15.02 -18.75
N PHE A 412 -1.54 -14.20 -18.04
CA PHE A 412 -2.19 -14.60 -16.79
C PHE A 412 -3.32 -15.60 -17.00
N LEU A 413 -4.05 -15.50 -18.12
CA LEU A 413 -5.11 -16.44 -18.45
C LEU A 413 -4.54 -17.84 -18.74
N LEU A 414 -3.43 -17.91 -19.49
CA LEU A 414 -2.80 -19.16 -19.90
C LEU A 414 -1.84 -19.74 -18.84
N ASN A 415 -1.02 -18.93 -18.17
CA ASN A 415 0.07 -19.45 -17.32
C ASN A 415 -0.10 -19.10 -15.84
N ALA A 416 -1.34 -18.96 -15.36
CA ALA A 416 -1.59 -18.64 -13.96
C ALA A 416 -1.28 -19.81 -13.02
N GLN A 417 -0.79 -19.45 -11.83
CA GLN A 417 -0.53 -20.39 -10.73
C GLN A 417 -1.82 -20.85 -10.02
N SER A 418 -2.94 -20.18 -10.25
CA SER A 418 -4.23 -20.46 -9.61
C SER A 418 -5.40 -20.22 -10.58
N PRO A 419 -6.42 -21.10 -10.62
CA PRO A 419 -7.64 -20.89 -11.42
C PRO A 419 -8.32 -19.54 -11.17
N PHE A 420 -8.22 -19.01 -9.95
CA PHE A 420 -8.77 -17.71 -9.59
C PHE A 420 -8.15 -16.59 -10.44
N ILE A 421 -6.83 -16.60 -10.63
CA ILE A 421 -6.12 -15.60 -11.43
C ILE A 421 -6.55 -15.68 -12.90
N SER A 422 -6.70 -16.89 -13.44
CA SER A 422 -7.19 -17.07 -14.81
C SER A 422 -8.62 -16.53 -14.99
N LEU A 423 -9.50 -16.74 -14.01
CA LEU A 423 -10.86 -16.19 -14.02
C LEU A 423 -10.85 -14.67 -13.93
N THR A 424 -10.00 -14.08 -13.10
CA THR A 424 -9.83 -12.62 -13.01
C THR A 424 -9.33 -12.03 -14.33
N ALA A 425 -8.34 -12.66 -14.96
CA ALA A 425 -7.86 -12.26 -16.28
C ALA A 425 -8.99 -12.30 -17.31
N LEU A 426 -9.78 -13.37 -17.30
CA LEU A 426 -10.93 -13.56 -18.19
C LEU A 426 -12.00 -12.47 -17.99
N ASP A 427 -12.36 -12.16 -16.74
CA ASP A 427 -13.36 -11.14 -16.42
C ASP A 427 -12.88 -9.75 -16.84
N LEU A 428 -11.62 -9.42 -16.55
CA LEU A 428 -11.00 -8.16 -16.97
C LEU A 428 -10.94 -8.02 -18.49
N TYR A 429 -10.53 -9.07 -19.21
CA TYR A 429 -10.52 -9.08 -20.68
C TYR A 429 -11.92 -8.91 -21.27
N THR A 430 -12.92 -9.56 -20.66
CA THR A 430 -14.32 -9.47 -21.08
C THR A 430 -14.84 -8.04 -20.89
N LEU A 431 -14.53 -7.39 -19.77
CA LEU A 431 -14.91 -6.01 -19.51
C LEU A 431 -14.27 -5.04 -20.51
N VAL A 432 -13.01 -5.24 -20.87
CA VAL A 432 -12.34 -4.46 -21.92
C VAL A 432 -13.09 -4.62 -23.25
N LEU A 433 -13.37 -5.86 -23.68
CA LEU A 433 -14.10 -6.13 -24.93
C LEU A 433 -15.51 -5.49 -24.96
N LEU A 434 -16.21 -5.49 -23.82
CA LEU A 434 -17.53 -4.87 -23.71
C LEU A 434 -17.52 -3.34 -23.84
N ASN A 435 -16.37 -2.69 -23.66
CA ASN A 435 -16.25 -1.23 -23.62
C ASN A 435 -15.39 -0.63 -24.75
N VAL A 436 -14.91 -1.44 -25.69
CA VAL A 436 -14.33 -0.97 -26.96
C VAL A 436 -15.39 -1.00 -28.08
N THR A 437 -15.08 -0.41 -29.23
CA THR A 437 -16.00 -0.49 -30.38
C THR A 437 -16.17 -1.94 -30.85
N PRO A 438 -17.34 -2.31 -31.40
CA PRO A 438 -17.55 -3.66 -31.96
C PRO A 438 -16.49 -4.09 -32.97
N GLU A 439 -15.97 -3.15 -33.76
CA GLU A 439 -14.91 -3.36 -34.76
C GLU A 439 -13.54 -3.64 -34.12
N GLU A 440 -13.19 -2.94 -33.04
CA GLU A 440 -11.97 -3.23 -32.26
C GLU A 440 -12.08 -4.58 -31.55
N SER A 441 -13.23 -4.86 -30.95
CA SER A 441 -13.55 -6.18 -30.37
C SER A 441 -13.41 -7.31 -31.40
N LEU A 442 -13.90 -7.08 -32.62
CA LEU A 442 -13.73 -8.02 -33.72
C LEU A 442 -12.25 -8.19 -34.06
N THR A 443 -11.49 -7.11 -34.17
CA THR A 443 -10.04 -7.16 -34.49
C THR A 443 -9.26 -7.96 -33.45
N ILE A 444 -9.52 -7.73 -32.16
CA ILE A 444 -8.90 -8.48 -31.06
C ILE A 444 -9.27 -9.97 -31.15
N LEU A 445 -10.55 -10.28 -31.38
CA LEU A 445 -11.00 -11.66 -31.55
C LEU A 445 -10.32 -12.32 -32.76
N LEU A 446 -10.30 -11.67 -33.92
CA LEU A 446 -9.68 -12.22 -35.14
C LEU A 446 -8.18 -12.53 -34.90
N ASN A 447 -7.45 -11.63 -34.25
CA ASN A 447 -6.03 -11.86 -33.92
C ASN A 447 -5.85 -13.09 -33.01
N LEU A 448 -6.72 -13.29 -32.02
CA LEU A 448 -6.70 -14.48 -31.17
C LEU A 448 -7.04 -15.76 -31.97
N LEU A 449 -8.03 -15.70 -32.86
CA LEU A 449 -8.43 -16.86 -33.68
C LEU A 449 -7.34 -17.26 -34.68
N TYR A 450 -6.69 -16.29 -35.34
CA TYR A 450 -5.54 -16.57 -36.21
C TYR A 450 -4.38 -17.18 -35.43
N GLY A 451 -4.04 -16.62 -34.26
CA GLY A 451 -2.99 -17.18 -33.40
C GLY A 451 -3.30 -18.60 -32.92
N ILE A 452 -4.57 -18.93 -32.70
CA ILE A 452 -5.00 -20.29 -32.32
C ILE A 452 -4.88 -21.28 -33.47
N ASP A 453 -5.16 -20.85 -34.70
CA ASP A 453 -4.99 -21.71 -35.87
C ASP A 453 -3.53 -22.13 -36.06
N GLU A 454 -2.60 -21.24 -35.73
CA GLU A 454 -1.16 -21.51 -35.71
C GLU A 454 -0.71 -22.44 -34.56
N LEU A 455 -1.53 -22.60 -33.51
CA LEU A 455 -1.20 -23.46 -32.37
C LEU A 455 -1.67 -24.90 -32.63
N GLU A 456 -0.75 -25.85 -32.49
CA GLU A 456 -1.07 -27.29 -32.47
C GLU A 456 -1.72 -27.71 -31.14
N ILE A 457 -2.88 -27.13 -30.82
CA ILE A 457 -3.70 -27.55 -29.68
C ILE A 457 -4.30 -28.92 -30.04
N GLY A 458 -3.76 -29.98 -29.46
CA GLY A 458 -4.15 -31.36 -29.73
C GLY A 458 -5.59 -31.70 -29.32
N PHE A 459 -6.12 -32.78 -29.89
CA PHE A 459 -7.50 -33.24 -29.72
C PHE A 459 -7.89 -33.60 -28.27
N PHE A 460 -6.90 -33.94 -27.43
CA PHE A 460 -7.08 -34.46 -26.06
C PHE A 460 -6.43 -33.61 -24.97
N THR A 461 -6.03 -32.37 -25.26
CA THR A 461 -5.43 -31.52 -24.22
C THR A 461 -6.50 -30.94 -23.29
N ASN A 462 -6.89 -31.70 -22.27
CA ASN A 462 -7.57 -31.21 -21.05
C ASN A 462 -6.58 -30.39 -20.19
N ARG A 463 -5.95 -29.39 -20.81
CA ARG A 463 -5.09 -28.43 -20.12
C ARG A 463 -5.98 -27.27 -19.66
N SER A 464 -5.84 -26.86 -18.41
CA SER A 464 -6.57 -25.73 -17.80
C SER A 464 -6.52 -24.47 -18.66
N GLU A 465 -5.38 -24.24 -19.30
CA GLU A 465 -5.06 -23.13 -20.19
C GLU A 465 -6.01 -23.08 -21.40
N VAL A 466 -6.31 -24.24 -21.98
CA VAL A 466 -7.23 -24.39 -23.12
C VAL A 466 -8.67 -24.10 -22.69
N VAL A 467 -9.04 -24.47 -21.46
CA VAL A 467 -10.39 -24.19 -20.91
C VAL A 467 -10.63 -22.69 -20.77
N PHE A 468 -9.67 -21.94 -20.21
CA PHE A 468 -9.83 -20.49 -20.07
C PHE A 468 -9.74 -19.75 -21.40
N LEU A 469 -8.88 -20.21 -22.32
CA LEU A 469 -8.80 -19.66 -23.66
C LEU A 469 -10.12 -19.85 -24.41
N LYS A 470 -10.70 -21.06 -24.31
CA LYS A 470 -12.02 -21.37 -24.84
C LYS A 470 -13.09 -20.40 -24.32
N LEU A 471 -13.11 -20.14 -23.01
CA LEU A 471 -14.05 -19.20 -22.40
C LEU A 471 -13.85 -17.76 -22.90
N LEU A 472 -12.61 -17.32 -23.10
CA LEU A 472 -12.30 -15.99 -23.62
C LEU A 472 -12.87 -15.79 -25.03
N LEU A 473 -12.58 -16.73 -25.95
CA LEU A 473 -13.08 -16.66 -27.33
C LEU A 473 -14.60 -16.68 -27.38
N GLN A 474 -15.23 -17.53 -26.56
CA GLN A 474 -16.69 -17.60 -26.46
C GLN A 474 -17.31 -16.29 -26.00
N ARG A 475 -16.72 -15.64 -24.99
CA ARG A 475 -17.20 -14.36 -24.50
C ARG A 475 -16.97 -13.27 -25.56
N GLY A 476 -15.79 -13.21 -26.16
CA GLY A 476 -15.48 -12.24 -27.23
C GLY A 476 -16.42 -12.34 -28.42
N TYR A 477 -16.68 -13.55 -28.92
CA TYR A 477 -17.65 -13.75 -30.01
C TYR A 477 -19.08 -13.37 -29.62
N LYS A 478 -19.51 -13.68 -28.39
CA LYS A 478 -20.87 -13.34 -27.90
C LYS A 478 -21.09 -11.84 -27.72
N VAL A 479 -20.05 -11.07 -27.44
CA VAL A 479 -20.12 -9.61 -27.27
C VAL A 479 -20.36 -8.91 -28.62
N LEU A 480 -19.93 -9.51 -29.73
CA LEU A 480 -20.10 -8.92 -31.05
C LEU A 480 -21.59 -8.84 -31.49
N PRO A 481 -21.99 -7.76 -32.20
CA PRO A 481 -23.25 -7.72 -32.92
C PRO A 481 -23.36 -8.86 -33.94
N LYS A 482 -24.60 -9.31 -34.22
CA LYS A 482 -24.87 -10.42 -35.16
C LYS A 482 -24.22 -10.24 -36.54
N THR A 483 -24.14 -9.01 -37.04
CA THR A 483 -23.52 -8.67 -38.33
C THR A 483 -22.01 -8.94 -38.35
N LEU A 484 -21.32 -8.63 -37.25
CA LEU A 484 -19.88 -8.90 -37.11
C LEU A 484 -19.63 -10.37 -36.78
N GLN A 485 -20.51 -11.03 -36.04
CA GLN A 485 -20.47 -12.49 -35.87
C GLN A 485 -20.53 -13.23 -37.22
N GLN A 486 -21.40 -12.80 -38.14
CA GLN A 486 -21.44 -13.34 -39.50
C GLN A 486 -20.15 -13.07 -40.29
N SER A 487 -19.47 -11.96 -40.02
CA SER A 487 -18.17 -11.67 -40.63
C SER A 487 -17.10 -12.66 -40.16
N VAL A 488 -17.10 -13.04 -38.89
CA VAL A 488 -16.24 -14.12 -38.36
C VAL A 488 -16.54 -15.46 -39.04
N VAL A 489 -17.82 -15.79 -39.24
CA VAL A 489 -18.24 -17.01 -39.97
C VAL A 489 -17.66 -17.07 -41.39
N LYS A 490 -17.68 -15.93 -42.09
CA LYS A 490 -17.15 -15.82 -43.45
C LYS A 490 -15.62 -15.90 -43.50
N LEU A 491 -14.93 -15.33 -42.52
CA LEU A 491 -13.47 -15.32 -42.46
C LEU A 491 -12.89 -16.67 -42.02
N PHE A 492 -13.58 -17.36 -41.12
CA PHE A 492 -13.22 -18.67 -40.62
C PHE A 492 -14.29 -19.71 -41.01
N PRO A 493 -14.38 -20.09 -42.29
CA PRO A 493 -15.27 -21.16 -42.73
C PRO A 493 -14.97 -22.46 -41.97
N VAL A 494 -16.03 -23.14 -41.53
CA VAL A 494 -15.98 -24.37 -40.72
C VAL A 494 -15.19 -25.47 -41.42
N GLU A 495 -15.34 -25.54 -42.74
CA GLU A 495 -14.70 -26.45 -43.68
C GLU A 495 -13.17 -26.41 -43.56
N LYS A 496 -12.60 -25.24 -43.23
CA LYS A 496 -11.16 -25.00 -43.17
C LYS A 496 -10.64 -24.86 -41.75
N TYR A 497 -11.48 -24.42 -40.82
CA TYR A 497 -11.08 -24.08 -39.46
C TYR A 497 -11.92 -24.77 -38.37
N PRO A 498 -12.06 -26.12 -38.39
CA PRO A 498 -12.91 -26.84 -37.43
C PRO A 498 -12.47 -26.65 -35.97
N LYS A 499 -11.15 -26.50 -35.74
CA LYS A 499 -10.55 -26.25 -34.42
C LYS A 499 -11.04 -24.95 -33.77
N ILE A 500 -11.19 -23.89 -34.57
CA ILE A 500 -11.67 -22.57 -34.12
C ILE A 500 -13.11 -22.66 -33.61
N TRP A 501 -13.97 -23.34 -34.37
CA TRP A 501 -15.38 -23.51 -34.00
C TRP A 501 -15.59 -24.40 -32.77
N LYS A 502 -14.73 -25.42 -32.58
CA LYS A 502 -14.69 -26.23 -31.36
C LYS A 502 -14.52 -25.37 -30.10
N LEU A 503 -13.63 -24.39 -30.16
CA LEU A 503 -13.37 -23.48 -29.03
C LEU A 503 -14.51 -22.47 -28.87
N LEU A 504 -15.01 -21.88 -29.96
CA LEU A 504 -16.10 -20.91 -29.92
C LEU A 504 -17.45 -21.47 -29.45
N SER A 505 -17.64 -22.80 -29.51
CA SER A 505 -18.87 -23.52 -29.10
C SER A 505 -20.17 -22.92 -29.63
N LEU A 506 -20.79 -23.63 -30.57
CA LEU A 506 -21.96 -23.20 -31.33
C LEU A 506 -23.22 -23.15 -30.48
N LYS A 507 -23.53 -22.00 -29.89
CA LYS A 507 -24.87 -21.83 -29.32
C LYS A 507 -25.89 -21.18 -30.26
N ARG A 508 -25.54 -20.48 -31.35
CA ARG A 508 -26.55 -19.66 -32.08
C ARG A 508 -26.40 -19.41 -33.59
N THR A 509 -25.42 -19.95 -34.31
CA THR A 509 -25.26 -19.60 -35.74
C THR A 509 -25.73 -20.76 -36.64
N GLN A 510 -26.98 -20.69 -37.09
CA GLN A 510 -27.63 -21.70 -37.95
C GLN A 510 -26.79 -22.04 -39.20
N GLU A 511 -26.16 -21.04 -39.82
CA GLU A 511 -25.28 -21.18 -40.99
C GLU A 511 -24.06 -22.09 -40.72
N VAL A 512 -23.52 -22.08 -39.50
CA VAL A 512 -22.40 -22.97 -39.13
C VAL A 512 -22.90 -24.40 -38.91
N LEU A 513 -24.07 -24.56 -38.31
CA LEU A 513 -24.68 -25.88 -38.09
C LEU A 513 -25.04 -26.54 -39.43
N GLU A 514 -25.63 -25.79 -40.37
CA GLU A 514 -25.96 -26.27 -41.72
C GLU A 514 -24.69 -26.74 -42.47
N LYS A 515 -23.62 -25.95 -42.43
CA LYS A 515 -22.33 -26.33 -43.04
C LYS A 515 -21.67 -27.54 -42.38
N CYS A 516 -21.70 -27.66 -41.05
CA CYS A 516 -21.21 -28.87 -40.36
C CYS A 516 -21.92 -30.13 -40.88
N VAL A 517 -23.24 -30.03 -41.15
CA VAL A 517 -24.04 -31.14 -41.66
C VAL A 517 -23.72 -31.43 -43.12
N GLU A 518 -23.59 -30.40 -43.95
CA GLU A 518 -23.17 -30.53 -45.36
C GLU A 518 -21.80 -31.20 -45.48
N ILE A 519 -20.78 -30.71 -44.75
CA ILE A 519 -19.43 -31.28 -44.73
C ILE A 519 -19.45 -32.75 -44.26
N ALA A 520 -20.19 -33.05 -43.19
CA ALA A 520 -20.27 -34.40 -42.66
C ALA A 520 -20.96 -35.36 -43.64
N THR A 521 -21.96 -34.88 -44.38
CA THR A 521 -22.70 -35.66 -45.39
C THR A 521 -21.86 -35.88 -46.66
N GLU A 522 -21.22 -34.83 -47.18
CA GLU A 522 -20.40 -34.89 -48.41
C GLU A 522 -19.16 -35.77 -48.24
N ASN A 523 -18.51 -35.75 -47.07
CA ASN A 523 -17.35 -36.59 -46.78
C ASN A 523 -17.68 -38.09 -46.67
N ILE A 524 -18.92 -38.43 -46.31
CA ILE A 524 -19.42 -39.81 -46.30
C ILE A 524 -19.76 -40.28 -47.71
N ASP A 525 -20.30 -39.41 -48.56
CA ASP A 525 -20.71 -39.74 -49.94
C ASP A 525 -19.50 -39.88 -50.91
N GLY A 526 -18.28 -39.49 -50.50
CA GLY A 526 -17.22 -39.12 -51.45
C GLY A 526 -15.98 -40.02 -51.64
N ARG A 527 -15.44 -40.78 -50.65
CA ARG A 527 -14.21 -41.63 -50.79
C ARG A 527 -13.83 -42.35 -49.48
N SER A 528 -12.81 -43.23 -49.55
CA SER A 528 -12.20 -43.97 -48.44
C SER A 528 -12.00 -43.11 -47.19
N LEU A 529 -12.57 -43.55 -46.07
CA LEU A 529 -12.48 -42.91 -44.75
C LEU A 529 -11.02 -42.88 -44.27
N THR A 530 -10.34 -41.74 -44.43
CA THR A 530 -9.05 -41.48 -43.80
C THR A 530 -9.25 -40.95 -42.39
N GLU A 531 -8.23 -41.07 -41.54
CA GLU A 531 -8.26 -40.59 -40.15
C GLU A 531 -8.65 -39.10 -40.05
N GLU A 532 -8.14 -38.25 -40.95
CA GLU A 532 -8.45 -36.81 -41.01
C GLU A 532 -9.93 -36.55 -41.33
N VAL A 533 -10.53 -37.33 -42.24
CA VAL A 533 -11.96 -37.24 -42.58
C VAL A 533 -12.81 -37.69 -41.40
N ILE A 534 -12.43 -38.76 -40.73
CA ILE A 534 -13.13 -39.28 -39.54
C ILE A 534 -13.10 -38.26 -38.40
N VAL A 535 -11.95 -37.60 -38.18
CA VAL A 535 -11.80 -36.53 -37.20
C VAL A 535 -12.69 -35.33 -37.54
N ASN A 536 -12.74 -34.90 -38.79
CA ASN A 536 -13.57 -33.77 -39.21
C ASN A 536 -15.08 -34.05 -39.06
N ILE A 537 -15.52 -35.28 -39.35
CA ILE A 537 -16.91 -35.72 -39.13
C ILE A 537 -17.22 -35.77 -37.63
N ALA A 538 -16.34 -36.34 -36.81
CA ALA A 538 -16.52 -36.43 -35.36
C ALA A 538 -16.59 -35.05 -34.69
N GLU A 539 -15.77 -34.09 -35.13
CA GLU A 539 -15.79 -32.71 -34.64
C GLU A 539 -17.07 -31.99 -35.07
N SER A 540 -17.51 -32.15 -36.32
CA SER A 540 -18.78 -31.61 -36.82
C SER A 540 -19.98 -32.15 -36.02
N LEU A 541 -19.95 -33.43 -35.64
CA LEU A 541 -20.97 -34.06 -34.79
C LEU A 541 -20.89 -33.60 -33.33
N HIS A 542 -19.70 -33.52 -32.76
CA HIS A 542 -19.52 -32.98 -31.42
C HIS A 542 -20.07 -31.55 -31.32
N LEU A 543 -19.79 -30.73 -32.34
CA LEU A 543 -20.30 -29.38 -32.49
C LEU A 543 -21.84 -29.35 -32.55
N LEU A 544 -22.47 -30.22 -33.35
CA LEU A 544 -23.93 -30.37 -33.45
C LEU A 544 -24.58 -30.83 -32.14
N GLY A 545 -23.92 -31.70 -31.36
CA GLY A 545 -24.42 -32.21 -30.07
C GLY A 545 -24.42 -31.20 -28.92
N THR A 546 -23.81 -30.02 -29.09
CA THR A 546 -23.71 -28.98 -28.05
C THR A 546 -24.68 -27.81 -28.20
N SER A 547 -25.47 -27.76 -29.28
CA SER A 547 -26.46 -26.70 -29.50
C SER A 547 -27.77 -26.99 -28.75
N GLU A 548 -28.16 -26.12 -27.81
CA GLU A 548 -29.49 -26.11 -27.19
C GLU A 548 -30.52 -25.60 -28.21
N GLY A 549 -31.07 -26.53 -28.97
CA GLY A 549 -32.07 -26.21 -29.97
C GLY A 549 -32.13 -27.34 -30.99
N HIS A 550 -33.27 -28.01 -31.04
CA HIS A 550 -33.56 -29.02 -32.03
C HIS A 550 -33.63 -28.43 -33.44
N LEU A 551 -32.48 -28.15 -34.06
CA LEU A 551 -32.41 -28.10 -35.51
C LEU A 551 -32.45 -29.55 -36.01
N VAL A 552 -33.67 -30.11 -36.05
CA VAL A 552 -33.93 -31.33 -36.83
C VAL A 552 -33.94 -30.89 -38.28
N ASN A 553 -32.77 -30.91 -38.90
CA ASN A 553 -32.65 -30.79 -40.35
C ASN A 553 -32.72 -32.22 -40.93
N THR A 554 -33.53 -32.43 -41.98
CA THR A 554 -33.63 -33.71 -42.71
C THR A 554 -32.27 -34.25 -43.17
N GLN A 555 -31.31 -33.35 -43.38
CA GLN A 555 -29.92 -33.70 -43.71
C GLN A 555 -29.18 -34.42 -42.55
N ILE A 556 -29.48 -34.10 -41.28
CA ILE A 556 -28.89 -34.80 -40.12
C ILE A 556 -29.44 -36.23 -40.01
N GLU A 557 -30.72 -36.42 -40.30
CA GLU A 557 -31.34 -37.75 -40.34
C GLU A 557 -30.70 -38.62 -41.42
N GLU A 558 -30.56 -38.07 -42.63
CA GLU A 558 -29.95 -38.76 -43.74
C GLU A 558 -28.48 -39.08 -43.46
N PHE A 559 -27.74 -38.15 -42.87
CA PHE A 559 -26.39 -38.35 -42.37
C PHE A 559 -26.31 -39.50 -41.35
N LEU A 560 -27.14 -39.49 -40.30
CA LEU A 560 -27.13 -40.52 -39.26
C LEU A 560 -27.44 -41.90 -39.84
N ARG A 561 -28.43 -41.98 -40.76
CA ARG A 561 -28.76 -43.23 -41.47
C ARG A 561 -27.59 -43.73 -42.31
N LYS A 562 -26.96 -42.84 -43.09
CA LYS A 562 -25.79 -43.19 -43.92
C LYS A 562 -24.61 -43.63 -43.05
N PHE A 563 -24.31 -42.90 -41.98
CA PHE A 563 -23.22 -43.22 -41.06
C PHE A 563 -23.36 -44.62 -40.45
N TRP A 564 -24.53 -44.96 -39.90
CA TRP A 564 -24.77 -46.29 -39.32
C TRP A 564 -24.83 -47.41 -40.37
N SER A 565 -24.86 -47.06 -41.66
CA SER A 565 -24.80 -48.00 -42.78
C SER A 565 -23.38 -48.19 -43.33
N ILE A 566 -22.36 -47.53 -42.77
CA ILE A 566 -20.96 -47.68 -43.17
C ILE A 566 -20.41 -49.01 -42.62
N GLU A 567 -19.80 -49.81 -43.49
CA GLU A 567 -18.98 -50.95 -43.09
C GLU A 567 -17.58 -50.48 -42.69
N PHE A 568 -17.28 -50.48 -41.39
CA PHE A 568 -15.94 -50.21 -40.88
C PHE A 568 -15.06 -51.45 -41.05
N LYS A 569 -13.83 -51.25 -41.56
CA LYS A 569 -12.82 -52.32 -41.59
C LYS A 569 -12.29 -52.59 -40.16
N GLU A 570 -11.91 -53.84 -39.88
CA GLU A 570 -11.47 -54.29 -38.53
C GLU A 570 -10.31 -53.45 -37.95
N ASP A 571 -9.39 -52.96 -38.79
CA ASP A 571 -8.25 -52.11 -38.41
C ASP A 571 -8.63 -50.71 -37.94
N ILE A 572 -9.83 -50.21 -38.29
CA ILE A 572 -10.36 -48.91 -37.85
C ILE A 572 -11.07 -49.05 -36.50
N LEU A 573 -11.65 -50.21 -36.21
CA LEU A 573 -12.43 -50.48 -35.00
C LEU A 573 -11.57 -50.59 -33.73
N GLU A 574 -10.28 -50.92 -33.87
CA GLU A 574 -9.31 -50.97 -32.76
C GLU A 574 -8.75 -49.58 -32.36
N ASN A 575 -9.17 -48.51 -33.04
CA ASN A 575 -8.63 -47.16 -32.85
C ASN A 575 -9.42 -46.38 -31.77
N ASN A 576 -8.73 -45.76 -30.81
CA ASN A 576 -9.29 -44.82 -29.81
C ASN A 576 -10.13 -43.69 -30.45
N ILE A 577 -9.87 -43.35 -31.72
CA ILE A 577 -10.63 -42.39 -32.51
C ILE A 577 -12.04 -42.91 -32.85
N PHE A 578 -12.20 -44.21 -33.09
CA PHE A 578 -13.51 -44.83 -33.34
C PHE A 578 -14.36 -44.93 -32.07
N GLU A 579 -13.76 -45.28 -30.93
CA GLU A 579 -14.47 -45.21 -29.63
C GLU A 579 -14.91 -43.77 -29.30
N TYR A 580 -14.02 -42.80 -29.53
CA TYR A 580 -14.36 -41.39 -29.41
C TYR A 580 -15.52 -41.03 -30.34
N PHE A 581 -15.49 -41.49 -31.59
CA PHE A 581 -16.56 -41.29 -32.57
C PHE A 581 -17.92 -41.80 -32.06
N VAL A 582 -17.98 -43.07 -31.65
CA VAL A 582 -19.21 -43.70 -31.14
C VAL A 582 -19.74 -42.95 -29.92
N SER A 583 -18.85 -42.55 -29.00
CA SER A 583 -19.24 -41.77 -27.82
C SER A 583 -19.86 -40.40 -28.15
N ARG A 584 -19.52 -39.80 -29.30
CA ARG A 584 -20.04 -38.50 -29.74
C ARG A 584 -21.30 -38.59 -30.59
N ILE A 585 -21.47 -39.62 -31.41
CA ILE A 585 -22.67 -39.79 -32.25
C ILE A 585 -23.85 -40.41 -31.47
N LEU A 586 -23.58 -41.20 -30.42
CA LEU A 586 -24.62 -41.87 -29.63
C LEU A 586 -25.63 -40.89 -29.01
N PRO A 587 -25.22 -39.78 -28.35
CA PRO A 587 -26.16 -38.78 -27.84
C PRO A 587 -27.05 -38.16 -28.91
N LEU A 588 -26.50 -37.89 -30.11
CA LEU A 588 -27.26 -37.35 -31.25
C LEU A 588 -28.26 -38.38 -31.80
N SER A 589 -27.83 -39.63 -31.92
CA SER A 589 -28.68 -40.75 -32.37
C SER A 589 -29.82 -41.02 -31.38
N ALA A 590 -29.55 -40.92 -30.08
CA ALA A 590 -30.54 -41.09 -29.02
C ALA A 590 -31.65 -40.02 -29.07
N VAL A 591 -31.29 -38.74 -29.29
CA VAL A 591 -32.25 -37.64 -29.48
C VAL A 591 -33.14 -37.86 -30.71
N TYR A 592 -32.62 -38.54 -31.74
CA TYR A 592 -33.39 -38.87 -32.95
C TYR A 592 -34.36 -40.05 -32.73
N LEU A 593 -33.90 -41.11 -32.07
CA LEU A 593 -34.71 -42.28 -31.72
C LEU A 593 -35.90 -41.93 -30.81
N ASP A 594 -35.70 -41.01 -29.87
CA ASP A 594 -36.75 -40.57 -28.94
C ASP A 594 -37.87 -39.80 -29.68
N LYS A 595 -37.55 -39.12 -30.79
CA LYS A 595 -38.55 -38.40 -31.62
C LYS A 595 -39.27 -39.28 -32.63
N SER A 596 -38.63 -40.30 -33.20
CA SER A 596 -39.33 -41.27 -34.06
C SER A 596 -40.37 -42.06 -33.26
N LEU A 597 -40.06 -42.38 -32.00
CA LEU A 597 -41.01 -43.02 -31.07
C LEU A 597 -42.21 -42.12 -30.69
N VAL A 598 -42.03 -40.79 -30.67
CA VAL A 598 -43.14 -39.84 -30.44
C VAL A 598 -44.01 -39.67 -31.70
N LYS A 599 -43.42 -39.71 -32.91
CA LYS A 599 -44.16 -39.69 -34.18
C LYS A 599 -45.05 -40.93 -34.34
N ASP A 600 -44.56 -42.12 -33.99
CA ASP A 600 -45.35 -43.35 -34.03
C ASP A 600 -46.49 -43.36 -32.99
N ARG A 601 -46.38 -42.59 -31.89
CA ARG A 601 -47.50 -42.43 -30.94
C ARG A 601 -48.57 -41.45 -31.42
N SER A 602 -48.23 -40.46 -32.25
CA SER A 602 -49.19 -39.53 -32.83
C SER A 602 -49.98 -40.09 -34.01
N GLU A 603 -49.60 -41.26 -34.55
CA GLU A 603 -50.39 -42.00 -35.54
C GLU A 603 -51.28 -43.09 -34.91
N ILE A 604 -51.23 -43.24 -33.58
CA ILE A 604 -52.04 -44.19 -32.80
C ILE A 604 -53.06 -43.48 -31.86
N LEU A 605 -53.09 -42.14 -31.87
CA LEU A 605 -54.15 -41.31 -31.27
C LEU A 605 -54.88 -40.55 -32.37
#